data_AF-A0A4Y4ATV3-F1
#
_entry.id   AF-A0A4Y4ATV3-F1
#
_cell.length_a   1.000
_cell.length_b   1.000
_cell.length_c   1.000
_cell.angle_alpha   90.00
_cell.angle_beta   90.00
_cell.angle_gamma   90.00
#
_symmetry.space_group_name_H-M   'P 1'
#
loop_
_entity.id
_entity.type
_entity.pdbx_description
1 polymer ?
#
loop_
_entity_poly.entity_id
_entity_poly.type
_entity_poly.pdbx_seq_one_letter_code
_entity_poly.pdbx_strand_id
1 'polypeptide(L)'
;MNKTVKKLLYVISGIVVLFIAILLFHIITAKPAEYENPNLQVSRIDFKSNIDSAQAKQICADLRTIKGLTSDSIIVKRNVVVYFHNNKITNSEIVFNELMTKRPYDAERFLLPANMKNKEVCPIDQNSFSYKALKTINQFFN
;
A
#
# COMPACT_ATOMS: atom_id res chain seq x y z
N MET A 1 -46.61 30.35 7.26
CA MET A 1 -45.95 29.05 7.53
C MET A 1 -46.41 28.52 8.88
N ASN A 2 -46.95 27.31 8.94
CA ASN A 2 -47.59 26.77 10.15
C ASN A 2 -46.54 26.56 11.27
N LYS A 3 -46.87 26.89 12.54
CA LYS A 3 -45.91 26.85 13.67
C LYS A 3 -45.27 25.47 13.83
N THR A 4 -46.03 24.41 13.52
CA THR A 4 -45.58 23.01 13.51
C THR A 4 -44.50 22.74 12.47
N VAL A 5 -44.66 23.27 11.25
CA VAL A 5 -43.69 23.12 10.15
C VAL A 5 -42.38 23.83 10.47
N LYS A 6 -42.47 25.01 11.09
CA LYS A 6 -41.29 25.78 11.52
C LYS A 6 -40.49 25.04 12.59
N LYS A 7 -41.18 24.40 13.55
CA LYS A 7 -40.57 23.58 14.60
C LYS A 7 -39.88 22.33 14.03
N LEU A 8 -40.53 21.67 13.07
CA LEU A 8 -39.96 20.51 12.38
C LEU A 8 -38.69 20.86 11.60
N LEU A 9 -38.67 22.01 10.92
CA LEU A 9 -37.49 22.51 10.21
C LEU A 9 -36.30 22.78 11.14
N TYR A 10 -36.54 23.35 12.33
CA TYR A 10 -35.47 23.55 13.31
C TYR A 10 -34.88 22.23 13.82
N VAL A 11 -35.72 21.22 14.06
CA VAL A 11 -35.27 19.89 14.49
C VAL A 11 -34.43 19.23 13.40
N ILE A 12 -34.91 19.24 12.16
CA ILE A 12 -34.17 18.67 11.01
C ILE A 12 -32.85 19.39 10.81
N SER A 13 -32.85 20.73 10.86
CA SER A 13 -31.63 21.54 10.75
C SER A 13 -30.62 21.19 11.83
N GLY A 14 -31.06 20.99 13.08
CA GLY A 14 -30.19 20.57 14.18
C GLY A 14 -29.54 19.21 13.94
N ILE A 15 -30.31 18.24 13.44
CA ILE A 15 -29.80 16.91 13.10
C ILE A 15 -28.75 16.98 11.98
N VAL A 16 -29.01 17.76 10.94
CA VAL A 16 -28.06 17.95 9.82
C VAL A 16 -26.75 18.56 10.33
N VAL A 17 -26.83 19.61 11.15
CA VAL A 17 -25.64 20.26 11.73
C VAL A 17 -24.85 19.29 12.61
N LEU A 18 -25.53 18.46 13.40
CA LEU A 18 -24.88 17.43 14.22
C LEU A 18 -24.14 16.40 13.37
N PHE A 19 -24.74 15.90 12.29
CA PHE A 19 -24.07 14.96 11.38
C PHE A 19 -22.86 15.58 10.70
N ILE A 20 -22.93 16.85 10.30
CA ILE A 20 -21.78 17.57 9.73
C ILE A 20 -20.64 17.67 10.75
N ALA A 21 -20.94 18.01 12.01
CA ALA A 21 -19.94 18.10 13.06
C ALA A 21 -19.25 16.75 13.31
N ILE A 22 -20.02 15.66 13.38
CA ILE A 22 -19.49 14.29 13.55
C ILE A 22 -18.62 13.89 12.35
N LEU A 23 -19.04 14.23 11.12
CA LEU A 23 -18.27 13.94 9.92
C LEU A 23 -16.93 14.69 9.94
N LEU A 24 -16.93 15.98 10.26
CA LEU A 24 -15.71 16.77 10.39
C LEU A 24 -14.79 16.21 11.47
N PHE A 25 -15.33 15.81 12.62
CA PHE A 25 -14.57 15.14 13.66
C PHE A 25 -13.90 13.87 13.14
N HIS A 26 -14.63 13.00 12.43
CA HIS A 26 -14.05 11.81 11.82
C HIS A 26 -13.00 12.15 10.77
N ILE A 27 -13.18 13.17 9.94
CA ILE A 27 -12.18 13.56 8.94
C ILE A 27 -10.89 14.06 9.60
N ILE A 28 -11.00 14.87 10.66
CA ILE A 28 -9.85 15.45 11.37
C ILE A 28 -9.13 14.40 12.23
N THR A 29 -9.88 13.49 12.86
CA THR A 29 -9.35 12.51 13.82
C THR A 29 -9.07 11.15 13.22
N ALA A 30 -9.61 10.84 12.04
CA ALA A 30 -9.14 9.72 11.24
C ALA A 30 -7.72 10.04 10.82
N LYS A 31 -6.77 9.64 11.67
CA LYS A 31 -5.39 9.50 11.26
C LYS A 31 -5.43 8.61 10.01
N PRO A 32 -5.01 9.09 8.83
CA PRO A 32 -4.84 8.19 7.72
C PRO A 32 -3.95 7.07 8.24
N ALA A 33 -4.32 5.82 7.98
CA ALA A 33 -3.35 4.75 8.17
C ALA A 33 -2.15 5.18 7.33
N GLU A 34 -1.02 5.50 7.98
CA GLU A 34 0.23 5.85 7.32
C GLU A 34 0.75 4.60 6.62
N TYR A 35 0.11 4.27 5.52
CA TYR A 35 0.74 3.50 4.48
C TYR A 35 1.45 4.55 3.63
N GLU A 36 2.78 4.46 3.57
CA GLU A 36 3.53 5.03 2.45
C GLU A 36 3.17 4.29 1.15
N ASN A 37 1.89 4.38 0.76
CA ASN A 37 1.31 3.73 -0.41
C ASN A 37 1.99 4.17 -1.73
N PRO A 38 2.35 5.46 -1.97
CA PRO A 38 2.98 5.82 -3.24
C PRO A 38 4.39 5.22 -3.41
N ASN A 39 5.03 4.77 -2.34
CA ASN A 39 6.38 4.21 -2.36
C ASN A 39 6.38 2.69 -2.14
N LEU A 40 5.23 2.08 -1.86
CA LEU A 40 5.13 0.65 -1.63
C LEU A 40 5.17 -0.10 -2.97
N GLN A 41 6.26 -0.81 -3.22
CA GLN A 41 6.46 -1.60 -4.43
C GLN A 41 6.43 -3.10 -4.13
N VAL A 42 5.82 -3.85 -5.04
CA VAL A 42 5.81 -5.33 -5.01
C VAL A 42 7.04 -5.87 -5.74
N SER A 43 7.71 -6.81 -5.10
CA SER A 43 8.85 -7.54 -5.65
C SER A 43 8.68 -9.04 -5.45
N ARG A 44 9.44 -9.82 -6.22
CA ARG A 44 9.36 -11.26 -6.25
C ARG A 44 10.75 -11.90 -6.30
N ILE A 45 10.93 -13.00 -5.58
CA ILE A 45 12.09 -13.88 -5.64
C ILE A 45 11.60 -15.29 -5.98
N ASP A 46 12.28 -15.91 -6.93
CA ASP A 46 11.97 -17.24 -7.46
C ASP A 46 13.03 -18.23 -7.01
N PHE A 47 12.61 -19.21 -6.22
CA PHE A 47 13.47 -20.28 -5.74
C PHE A 47 13.46 -21.43 -6.77
N LYS A 48 14.60 -22.10 -6.94
CA LYS A 48 14.69 -23.23 -7.88
C LYS A 48 13.93 -24.46 -7.40
N SER A 49 13.83 -24.64 -6.08
CA SER A 49 13.08 -25.72 -5.44
C SER A 49 11.81 -25.22 -4.74
N ASN A 50 10.85 -26.12 -4.53
CA ASN A 50 9.70 -25.81 -3.67
C ASN A 50 10.16 -25.52 -2.25
N ILE A 51 9.54 -24.51 -1.63
CA ILE A 51 9.81 -24.07 -0.28
C ILE A 51 8.90 -24.88 0.65
N ASP A 52 9.50 -25.61 1.59
CA ASP A 52 8.76 -26.30 2.64
C ASP A 52 8.30 -25.32 3.75
N SER A 53 7.46 -25.78 4.68
CA SER A 53 6.96 -24.91 5.74
C SER A 53 8.04 -24.38 6.69
N ALA A 54 9.14 -25.12 6.89
CA ALA A 54 10.23 -24.72 7.78
C ALA A 54 11.10 -23.65 7.10
N GLN A 55 11.47 -23.88 5.84
CA GLN A 55 12.13 -22.92 4.97
C GLN A 55 11.29 -21.65 4.79
N ALA A 56 9.97 -21.76 4.64
CA ALA A 56 9.10 -20.60 4.55
C ALA A 56 9.19 -19.72 5.80
N LYS A 57 9.15 -20.32 7.00
CA LYS A 57 9.31 -19.58 8.26
C LYS A 57 10.68 -18.91 8.37
N GLN A 58 11.73 -19.62 7.94
CA GLN A 58 13.10 -19.14 7.91
C GLN A 58 13.28 -17.95 6.95
N ILE A 59 12.79 -18.06 5.71
CA ILE A 59 12.84 -16.99 4.71
C ILE A 59 12.05 -15.77 5.20
N CYS A 60 10.85 -15.98 5.76
CA CYS A 60 10.07 -14.89 6.35
C CYS A 60 10.82 -14.21 7.52
N ALA A 61 11.50 -14.97 8.38
CA ALA A 61 12.27 -14.40 9.47
C ALA A 61 13.45 -13.57 8.96
N ASP A 62 14.20 -14.08 7.99
CA ASP A 62 15.35 -13.37 7.40
C ASP A 62 14.90 -12.08 6.71
N LEU A 63 13.86 -12.15 5.86
CA LEU A 63 13.31 -10.99 5.14
C LEU A 63 12.81 -9.90 6.09
N ARG A 64 12.20 -10.27 7.22
CA ARG A 64 11.74 -9.29 8.24
C ARG A 64 12.87 -8.52 8.90
N THR A 65 14.11 -9.01 8.84
CA THR A 65 15.27 -8.26 9.38
C THR A 65 15.74 -7.15 8.45
N ILE A 66 15.32 -7.16 7.18
CA ILE A 66 15.76 -6.20 6.17
C ILE A 66 14.94 -4.91 6.31
N LYS A 67 15.63 -3.78 6.40
CA LYS A 67 14.97 -2.47 6.53
C LYS A 67 14.16 -2.15 5.27
N GLY A 68 12.95 -1.62 5.48
CA GLY A 68 12.05 -1.23 4.39
C GLY A 68 11.05 -2.30 3.96
N LEU A 69 11.06 -3.50 4.58
CA LEU A 69 9.98 -4.47 4.48
C LEU A 69 8.99 -4.32 5.65
N THR A 70 7.72 -4.59 5.39
CA THR A 70 6.67 -4.61 6.42
C THR A 70 6.39 -6.07 6.84
N SER A 71 6.20 -6.33 8.12
CA SER A 71 6.09 -7.71 8.64
C SER A 71 4.96 -8.56 8.03
N ASP A 72 3.90 -7.88 7.58
CA ASP A 72 2.70 -8.47 6.98
C ASP A 72 2.78 -8.54 5.45
N SER A 73 3.89 -8.07 4.86
CA SER A 73 4.03 -7.96 3.42
C SER A 73 4.72 -9.15 2.75
N ILE A 74 5.00 -10.25 3.46
CA ILE A 74 5.72 -11.40 2.87
C ILE A 74 4.77 -12.57 2.65
N ILE A 75 4.66 -13.01 1.41
CA ILE A 75 3.81 -14.11 0.97
C ILE A 75 4.71 -15.17 0.34
N VAL A 76 4.74 -16.37 0.95
CA VAL A 76 5.49 -17.52 0.46
C VAL A 76 4.52 -18.55 -0.09
N LYS A 77 4.69 -18.96 -1.36
CA LYS A 77 3.85 -19.98 -1.98
C LYS A 77 4.64 -20.79 -3.00
N ARG A 78 4.66 -22.12 -2.83
CA ARG A 78 5.43 -23.06 -3.67
C ARG A 78 6.91 -22.69 -3.67
N ASN A 79 7.46 -22.29 -4.81
CA ASN A 79 8.84 -21.87 -5.00
C ASN A 79 8.97 -20.35 -5.14
N VAL A 80 7.93 -19.57 -4.80
CA VAL A 80 7.89 -18.13 -5.03
C VAL A 80 7.69 -17.39 -3.73
N VAL A 81 8.45 -16.31 -3.55
CA VAL A 81 8.27 -15.35 -2.46
C VAL A 81 7.95 -13.99 -3.04
N VAL A 82 6.80 -13.45 -2.65
CA VAL A 82 6.36 -12.10 -2.99
C VAL A 82 6.47 -11.24 -1.74
N TYR A 83 7.06 -10.06 -1.87
CA TYR A 83 7.18 -9.12 -0.77
C TYR A 83 6.89 -7.68 -1.19
N PHE A 84 6.34 -6.89 -0.27
CA PHE A 84 6.16 -5.45 -0.47
C PHE A 84 7.23 -4.70 0.32
N HIS A 85 7.81 -3.66 -0.30
CA HIS A 85 8.87 -2.87 0.28
C HIS A 85 8.70 -1.39 -0.06
N ASN A 86 9.22 -0.50 0.80
CA ASN A 86 9.27 0.92 0.53
C ASN A 86 10.46 1.24 -0.39
N ASN A 87 10.18 1.70 -1.61
CA ASN A 87 11.17 1.99 -2.65
C ASN A 87 12.09 3.19 -2.33
N LYS A 88 11.78 4.00 -1.32
CA LYS A 88 12.67 5.05 -0.80
C LYS A 88 13.77 4.50 0.10
N ILE A 89 13.51 3.38 0.77
CA ILE A 89 14.39 2.81 1.80
C ILE A 89 15.21 1.67 1.22
N THR A 90 14.60 0.82 0.39
CA THR A 90 15.24 -0.35 -0.20
C THR A 90 14.71 -0.63 -1.60
N ASN A 91 15.31 -1.58 -2.31
CA ASN A 91 14.83 -2.04 -3.61
C ASN A 91 15.00 -3.57 -3.73
N SER A 92 14.41 -4.16 -4.77
CA SER A 92 14.45 -5.62 -4.96
C SER A 92 15.87 -6.22 -5.02
N GLU A 93 16.86 -5.48 -5.47
CA GLU A 93 18.25 -5.92 -5.56
C GLU A 93 18.93 -5.95 -4.19
N ILE A 94 18.75 -4.87 -3.42
CA ILE A 94 19.28 -4.78 -2.05
C ILE A 94 18.68 -5.89 -1.20
N VAL A 95 17.35 -6.06 -1.24
CA VAL A 95 16.65 -7.11 -0.48
C VAL A 95 17.14 -8.50 -0.86
N PHE A 96 17.31 -8.77 -2.16
CA PHE A 96 17.82 -10.05 -2.63
C PHE A 96 19.26 -10.30 -2.16
N ASN A 97 20.14 -9.32 -2.33
CA ASN A 97 21.54 -9.43 -1.91
C ASN A 97 21.65 -9.66 -0.41
N GLU A 98 20.90 -8.90 0.40
CA GLU A 98 20.85 -9.09 1.85
C GLU A 98 20.34 -10.48 2.23
N LEU A 99 19.27 -10.97 1.59
CA LEU A 99 18.76 -12.32 1.82
C LEU A 99 19.82 -13.39 1.53
N MET A 100 20.55 -13.26 0.42
CA MET A 100 21.62 -14.18 0.03
C MET A 100 22.83 -14.12 0.98
N THR A 101 23.07 -12.98 1.63
CA THR A 101 24.11 -12.89 2.68
C THR A 101 23.72 -13.61 3.97
N LYS A 102 22.42 -13.75 4.27
CA LYS A 102 21.96 -14.47 5.47
C LYS A 102 22.16 -15.97 5.31
N ARG A 103 21.76 -16.52 4.16
CA ARG A 103 21.93 -17.94 3.82
C ARG A 103 22.08 -18.11 2.31
N PRO A 104 22.84 -19.13 1.86
CA PRO A 104 23.00 -19.43 0.44
C PRO A 104 21.75 -20.15 -0.09
N TYR A 105 20.71 -19.38 -0.42
CA TYR A 105 19.53 -19.92 -1.09
C TYR A 105 19.79 -20.06 -2.60
N ASP A 106 19.26 -21.12 -3.22
CA ASP A 106 19.24 -21.24 -4.68
C ASP A 106 17.99 -20.54 -5.23
N ALA A 107 18.12 -19.23 -5.44
CA ALA A 107 17.03 -18.37 -5.90
C ALA A 107 17.51 -17.26 -6.84
N GLU A 108 16.57 -16.72 -7.60
CA GLU A 108 16.77 -15.66 -8.56
C GLU A 108 15.81 -14.51 -8.29
N ARG A 109 16.29 -13.28 -8.45
CA ARG A 109 15.44 -12.09 -8.37
C ARG A 109 14.62 -11.96 -9.64
N PHE A 110 13.31 -11.75 -9.50
CA PHE A 110 12.47 -11.44 -10.65
C PHE A 110 12.76 -10.02 -11.15
N LEU A 111 13.23 -9.92 -12.40
CA LEU A 111 13.46 -8.65 -13.08
C LEU A 111 12.26 -8.30 -13.95
N LEU A 112 11.73 -7.10 -13.79
CA LEU A 112 10.71 -6.57 -14.68
C LEU A 112 11.28 -6.44 -16.10
N PRO A 113 10.56 -6.90 -17.14
CA PRO A 113 10.99 -6.71 -18.51
C PRO A 113 11.09 -5.21 -18.85
N ALA A 114 12.02 -4.85 -19.73
CA ALA A 114 12.38 -3.46 -20.00
C ALA A 114 11.19 -2.58 -20.43
N ASN A 115 10.20 -3.16 -21.09
CA ASN A 115 8.96 -2.51 -21.50
C ASN A 115 8.00 -2.14 -20.35
N MET A 116 8.24 -2.62 -19.13
CA MET A 116 7.43 -2.34 -17.94
C MET A 116 8.15 -1.51 -16.88
N LYS A 117 9.43 -1.15 -17.12
CA LYS A 117 10.27 -0.42 -16.16
C LYS A 117 9.82 1.03 -15.90
N ASN A 118 9.08 1.63 -16.84
CA ASN A 118 8.61 3.02 -16.78
C ASN A 118 7.12 3.17 -16.44
N LYS A 119 6.42 2.09 -16.07
CA LYS A 119 5.02 2.19 -15.62
C LYS A 119 4.98 2.57 -14.15
N GLU A 120 4.21 3.61 -13.82
CA GLU A 120 4.01 4.05 -12.43
C GLU A 120 3.56 2.86 -11.57
N VAL A 121 4.23 2.73 -10.43
CA VAL A 121 4.11 1.61 -9.50
C VAL A 121 2.71 1.60 -8.90
N CYS A 122 2.04 0.45 -9.06
CA CYS A 122 0.65 0.17 -8.73
C CYS A 122 -0.37 0.88 -9.65
N PRO A 123 -1.23 0.12 -10.36
CA PRO A 123 -2.25 0.72 -11.22
C PRO A 123 -3.21 1.55 -10.36
N ILE A 124 -3.09 2.87 -10.47
CA ILE A 124 -4.12 3.77 -9.96
C ILE A 124 -5.29 3.70 -10.93
N ASP A 125 -6.50 3.52 -10.40
CA ASP A 125 -7.70 3.57 -11.22
C ASP A 125 -7.84 4.97 -11.84
N GLN A 126 -7.54 5.06 -13.13
CA GLN A 126 -7.60 6.29 -13.90
C GLN A 126 -9.03 6.82 -14.06
N ASN A 127 -10.04 5.99 -13.83
CA ASN A 127 -11.45 6.38 -13.85
C ASN A 127 -11.94 6.91 -12.51
N SER A 128 -11.19 6.70 -11.43
CA SER A 128 -11.56 7.15 -10.09
C SER A 128 -11.65 8.67 -10.00
N PHE A 129 -12.59 9.15 -9.21
CA PHE A 129 -12.80 10.59 -8.97
C PHE A 129 -11.55 11.25 -8.39
N SER A 130 -10.88 10.58 -7.44
CA SER A 130 -9.67 11.07 -6.78
C SER A 130 -8.50 11.26 -7.75
N TYR A 131 -8.29 10.32 -8.68
CA TYR A 131 -7.24 10.46 -9.71
C TYR A 131 -7.51 11.65 -10.63
N LYS A 132 -8.76 11.82 -11.08
CA LYS A 132 -9.15 12.95 -11.94
C LYS A 132 -8.98 14.30 -11.24
N ALA A 133 -9.33 14.38 -9.95
CA ALA A 133 -9.15 15.59 -9.15
C ALA A 133 -7.66 15.94 -8.98
N LEU A 134 -6.83 14.96 -8.57
CA LEU A 134 -5.38 15.14 -8.43
C LEU A 134 -4.70 15.51 -9.75
N LYS A 135 -5.08 14.86 -10.86
CA LYS A 135 -4.54 15.15 -12.19
C LYS A 135 -4.85 16.59 -12.63
N THR A 136 -6.07 17.05 -12.40
CA THR A 136 -6.48 18.43 -12.74
C THR A 136 -5.68 19.46 -11.96
N ILE A 137 -5.44 19.21 -10.66
CA ILE A 137 -4.64 20.09 -9.81
C ILE A 137 -3.18 20.12 -10.30
N ASN A 138 -2.58 18.94 -10.54
CA ASN A 138 -1.19 18.88 -11.02
C ASN A 138 -1.00 19.57 -12.38
N GLN A 139 -1.97 19.52 -13.29
CA GLN A 139 -1.92 20.22 -14.58
C GLN A 139 -2.02 21.75 -14.46
N PHE A 140 -2.48 22.26 -13.32
CA PHE A 140 -2.64 23.71 -13.11
C PHE A 140 -1.43 24.34 -12.41
N PHE A 141 -0.69 23.55 -11.61
CA PHE A 141 0.45 24.00 -10.82
C PHE A 141 1.83 23.59 -11.39
N ASN A 142 1.86 22.86 -12.50
CA ASN A 142 3.06 22.46 -13.24
C ASN A 142 2.89 22.78 -14.72
#